data_AF-A0A3F2REW4-F1
#
_entry.id   AF-A0A3F2REW4-F1
#
_cell.length_a   1.000
_cell.length_b   1.000
_cell.length_c   1.000
_cell.angle_alpha   90.00
_cell.angle_beta   90.00
_cell.angle_gamma   90.00
#
_symmetry.space_group_name_H-M   'P 1'
#
loop_
_entity.id
_entity.type
_entity.pdbx_description
1 polymer ?
#
loop_
_entity_poly.entity_id
_entity_poly.type
_entity_poly.pdbx_seq_one_letter_code
_entity_poly.pdbx_strand_id
1 'polypeptide(L)'
;MSDDTNASSNKPGGGAPTNVTTPVFKQEKFPAVVPPSSKMEDLQSFIVDQWIISKSPYAKLPLVEHFYTFKGRILRLDGTLDAYYILENDTIYLRFASLGKICDPWAMSTSELRAELKARDAYEINLQPEQLMQRLQNLIMKESRMRRLQQATRKEEVQQVQSIAKELALLQQQRSKKRQYLTPSDQPCERPLSLSKWLFAPCPNRTVFLSIAELERTYQLVPRDVLELALLIFDAERKWVFDKHNILQKQQFDYRYMSFEQDFLEMLTLKEEAGMVFWFRPQKSYEELSAFLASIGDPAVGGKYYQPLILKESRWLTLCGENGWEGKVRHDGRKRDTVRVPKFTKSVVRVVSNLQSGSFDYVAVKELLFQSNPTLIFAPT
;
A
#
# COMPACT_ATOMS: atom_id res chain seq x y z
N MET A 1 -47.72 -55.52 -23.25
CA MET A 1 -48.40 -54.31 -22.75
C MET A 1 -48.39 -54.44 -21.24
N SER A 2 -47.62 -53.56 -20.61
CA SER A 2 -47.15 -53.50 -19.22
C SER A 2 -48.32 -53.41 -18.23
N ASP A 3 -48.40 -54.32 -17.26
CA ASP A 3 -47.79 -54.33 -15.90
C ASP A 3 -48.57 -53.52 -14.85
N ASP A 4 -49.19 -54.31 -13.96
CA ASP A 4 -49.78 -53.94 -12.69
C ASP A 4 -48.71 -53.89 -11.57
N THR A 5 -49.12 -53.29 -10.45
CA THR A 5 -48.69 -53.49 -9.05
C THR A 5 -47.75 -52.48 -8.36
N ASN A 6 -48.39 -51.76 -7.43
CA ASN A 6 -47.89 -51.27 -6.14
C ASN A 6 -47.22 -52.39 -5.30
N ALA A 7 -46.12 -52.08 -4.60
CA ALA A 7 -46.03 -51.99 -3.13
C ALA A 7 -44.58 -52.10 -2.57
N SER A 8 -44.35 -51.35 -1.48
CA SER A 8 -43.45 -51.66 -0.35
C SER A 8 -41.97 -51.21 -0.36
N SER A 9 -41.71 -50.23 0.52
CA SER A 9 -40.61 -50.11 1.51
C SER A 9 -39.17 -50.52 1.14
N ASN A 10 -38.24 -49.56 1.27
CA ASN A 10 -36.96 -49.82 1.96
C ASN A 10 -36.29 -48.50 2.40
N LYS A 11 -36.08 -48.35 3.72
CA LYS A 11 -34.96 -47.59 4.29
C LYS A 11 -33.71 -48.46 4.15
N PRO A 12 -32.55 -47.87 3.85
CA PRO A 12 -31.51 -47.66 4.87
C PRO A 12 -30.88 -46.27 4.68
N GLY A 13 -30.13 -45.66 5.58
CA GLY A 13 -29.34 -46.10 6.72
C GLY A 13 -28.33 -44.96 6.91
N GLY A 14 -28.13 -44.50 8.14
CA GLY A 14 -27.32 -43.32 8.45
C GLY A 14 -25.91 -43.42 7.88
N GLY A 15 -25.61 -42.57 6.90
CA GLY A 15 -24.25 -42.26 6.51
C GLY A 15 -23.63 -41.42 7.62
N ALA A 16 -22.69 -42.00 8.36
CA ALA A 16 -21.74 -41.24 9.16
C ALA A 16 -21.13 -40.15 8.27
N PRO A 17 -20.98 -38.91 8.75
CA PRO A 17 -20.23 -37.91 8.00
C PRO A 17 -18.81 -38.45 7.89
N THR A 18 -18.42 -38.84 6.68
CA THR A 18 -17.04 -39.06 6.31
C THR A 18 -16.30 -37.78 6.70
N ASN A 19 -15.47 -37.88 7.74
CA ASN A 19 -14.47 -36.88 8.03
C ASN A 19 -13.61 -36.79 6.77
N VAL A 20 -13.92 -35.82 5.91
CA VAL A 20 -13.01 -35.34 4.89
C VAL A 20 -11.87 -34.73 5.68
N THR A 21 -10.87 -35.56 5.98
CA THR A 21 -9.56 -35.14 6.46
C THR A 21 -9.04 -34.17 5.41
N THR A 22 -9.29 -32.89 5.64
CA THR A 22 -8.63 -31.81 4.94
C THR A 22 -7.14 -32.08 5.17
N PRO A 23 -6.34 -32.29 4.11
CA PRO A 23 -4.92 -32.52 4.29
C PRO A 23 -4.37 -31.34 5.10
N VAL A 24 -3.89 -31.64 6.30
CA VAL A 24 -3.23 -30.64 7.15
C VAL A 24 -1.89 -30.38 6.49
N PHE A 25 -1.86 -29.38 5.61
CA PHE A 25 -0.64 -28.93 4.96
C PHE A 25 0.32 -28.43 6.05
N LYS A 26 1.47 -29.10 6.15
CA LYS A 26 2.54 -28.68 7.06
C LYS A 26 3.29 -27.54 6.40
N GLN A 27 3.60 -26.52 7.18
CA GLN A 27 4.48 -25.44 6.75
C GLN A 27 5.86 -26.03 6.43
N GLU A 28 6.27 -25.91 5.18
CA GLU A 28 7.60 -26.29 4.72
C GLU A 28 8.46 -25.04 4.55
N LYS A 29 9.73 -25.13 4.93
CA LYS A 29 10.72 -24.07 4.71
C LYS A 29 11.72 -24.54 3.67
N PHE A 30 11.90 -23.72 2.65
CA PHE A 30 12.83 -24.00 1.56
C PHE A 30 13.92 -22.91 1.55
N PRO A 31 15.16 -23.21 1.97
CA PRO A 31 16.26 -22.27 1.83
C PRO A 31 16.70 -22.21 0.36
N ALA A 32 16.80 -20.99 -0.19
CA ALA A 32 17.24 -20.75 -1.56
C ALA A 32 18.32 -19.66 -1.57
N VAL A 33 19.34 -19.83 -2.41
CA VAL A 33 20.30 -18.78 -2.74
C VAL A 33 19.96 -18.25 -4.12
N VAL A 34 19.54 -16.99 -4.19
CA VAL A 34 19.02 -16.39 -5.41
C VAL A 34 19.70 -15.03 -5.62
N PRO A 35 20.10 -14.68 -6.85
CA PRO A 35 20.58 -13.33 -7.15
C PRO A 35 19.53 -12.27 -6.76
N PRO A 36 19.93 -11.11 -6.19
CA PRO A 36 18.98 -10.06 -5.82
C PRO A 36 18.17 -9.51 -7.00
N SER A 37 18.73 -9.57 -8.22
CA SER A 37 18.08 -9.12 -9.45
C SER A 37 17.11 -10.14 -10.07
N SER A 38 16.96 -11.33 -9.49
CA SER A 38 16.02 -12.33 -9.99
C SER A 38 14.58 -11.88 -9.80
N LYS A 39 13.71 -12.27 -10.73
CA LYS A 39 12.28 -11.98 -10.64
C LYS A 39 11.58 -12.98 -9.73
N MET A 40 10.44 -12.57 -9.19
CA MET A 40 9.58 -13.46 -8.43
C MET A 40 8.98 -14.59 -9.31
N GLU A 41 8.76 -14.33 -10.60
CA GLU A 41 8.37 -15.33 -11.59
C GLU A 41 9.42 -16.45 -11.72
N ASP A 42 10.71 -16.09 -11.81
CA ASP A 42 11.80 -17.07 -11.89
C ASP A 42 11.82 -17.97 -10.63
N LEU A 43 11.60 -17.36 -9.46
CA LEU A 43 11.50 -18.08 -8.19
C LEU A 43 10.27 -19.02 -8.17
N GLN A 44 9.14 -18.57 -8.70
CA GLN A 44 7.93 -19.40 -8.81
C GLN A 44 8.17 -20.62 -9.69
N SER A 45 8.74 -20.42 -10.88
CA SER A 45 9.08 -21.52 -11.80
C SER A 45 10.03 -22.51 -11.14
N PHE A 46 11.10 -22.01 -10.51
CA PHE A 46 12.06 -22.85 -9.81
C PHE A 46 11.42 -23.69 -8.70
N ILE A 47 10.59 -23.09 -7.83
CA ILE A 47 9.91 -23.81 -6.74
C ILE A 47 8.97 -24.90 -7.30
N VAL A 48 8.23 -24.59 -8.35
CA VAL A 48 7.31 -25.54 -9.00
C VAL A 48 8.08 -26.72 -9.58
N ASP A 49 9.21 -26.47 -10.24
CA ASP A 49 10.08 -27.54 -10.76
C ASP A 49 10.60 -28.44 -9.63
N GLN A 50 11.03 -27.85 -8.50
CA GLN A 50 11.45 -28.63 -7.33
C GLN A 50 10.32 -29.49 -6.78
N TRP A 51 9.09 -28.98 -6.72
CA TRP A 51 7.92 -29.75 -6.28
C TRP A 51 7.55 -30.88 -7.23
N ILE A 52 7.70 -30.68 -8.54
CA ILE A 52 7.49 -31.74 -9.53
C ILE A 52 8.51 -32.86 -9.32
N ILE A 53 9.79 -32.51 -9.17
CA ILE A 53 10.88 -33.46 -8.93
C ILE A 53 10.66 -34.23 -7.61
N SER A 54 10.29 -33.53 -6.55
CA SER A 54 10.08 -34.13 -5.22
C SER A 54 8.71 -34.82 -5.08
N LYS A 55 7.87 -34.79 -6.12
CA LYS A 55 6.48 -35.29 -6.10
C LYS A 55 5.65 -34.69 -4.96
N SER A 56 5.89 -33.42 -4.65
CA SER A 56 5.16 -32.69 -3.60
C SER A 56 3.68 -32.54 -3.97
N PRO A 57 2.76 -32.60 -2.98
CA PRO A 57 1.34 -32.32 -3.24
C PRO A 57 1.11 -30.90 -3.77
N TYR A 58 2.01 -29.95 -3.51
CA TYR A 58 1.93 -28.57 -4.00
C TYR A 58 2.11 -28.45 -5.52
N ALA A 59 2.76 -29.42 -6.17
CA ALA A 59 2.96 -29.40 -7.63
C ALA A 59 1.66 -29.45 -8.45
N LYS A 60 0.55 -29.87 -7.82
CA LYS A 60 -0.75 -29.98 -8.47
C LYS A 60 -1.58 -28.69 -8.37
N LEU A 61 -1.13 -27.71 -7.61
CA LEU A 61 -1.87 -26.47 -7.39
C LEU A 61 -1.70 -25.52 -8.59
N PRO A 62 -2.76 -24.85 -9.05
CA PRO A 62 -2.66 -23.87 -10.13
C PRO A 62 -1.79 -22.67 -9.75
N LEU A 63 -0.95 -22.19 -10.67
CA LEU A 63 -0.09 -21.02 -10.44
C LEU A 63 -0.87 -19.76 -10.09
N VAL A 64 -2.11 -19.63 -10.57
CA VAL A 64 -3.01 -18.51 -10.23
C VAL A 64 -3.40 -18.46 -8.76
N GLU A 65 -3.22 -19.56 -8.03
CA GLU A 65 -3.45 -19.62 -6.59
C GLU A 65 -2.24 -19.18 -5.78
N HIS A 66 -1.07 -19.00 -6.41
CA HIS A 66 0.18 -18.68 -5.71
C HIS A 66 0.24 -17.19 -5.39
N PHE A 67 0.33 -16.86 -4.10
CA PHE A 67 0.51 -15.49 -3.62
C PHE A 67 1.76 -15.40 -2.77
N TYR A 68 2.66 -14.49 -3.14
CA TYR A 68 3.88 -14.24 -2.39
C TYR A 68 3.68 -13.02 -1.49
N THR A 69 4.11 -13.14 -0.23
CA THR A 69 4.04 -12.04 0.74
C THR A 69 5.36 -11.85 1.47
N PHE A 70 5.66 -10.59 1.77
CA PHE A 70 6.83 -10.19 2.54
C PHE A 70 6.54 -8.89 3.30
N LYS A 71 6.71 -8.90 4.62
CA LYS A 71 6.48 -7.74 5.51
C LYS A 71 5.14 -7.03 5.26
N GLY A 72 4.07 -7.81 5.09
CA GLY A 72 2.72 -7.29 4.83
C GLY A 72 2.43 -6.89 3.39
N ARG A 73 3.39 -6.95 2.47
CA ARG A 73 3.20 -6.64 1.05
C ARG A 73 3.01 -7.89 0.23
N ILE A 74 2.11 -7.86 -0.75
CA ILE A 74 2.05 -8.87 -1.80
C ILE A 74 3.08 -8.53 -2.87
N LEU A 75 3.81 -9.55 -3.32
CA LEU A 75 4.87 -9.42 -4.31
C LEU A 75 4.32 -9.78 -5.68
N ARG A 76 4.52 -8.90 -6.67
CA ARG A 76 4.20 -9.22 -8.07
C ARG A 76 5.27 -10.11 -8.69
N LEU A 77 4.83 -10.96 -9.60
CA LEU A 77 5.67 -11.93 -10.32
C LEU A 77 6.74 -11.24 -11.18
N ASP A 78 6.42 -10.08 -11.77
CA ASP A 78 7.33 -9.32 -12.64
C ASP A 78 8.39 -8.51 -11.88
N GLY A 79 8.23 -8.33 -10.57
CA GLY A 79 9.16 -7.58 -9.71
C GLY A 79 10.42 -8.37 -9.34
N THR A 80 11.56 -7.67 -9.23
CA THR A 80 12.81 -8.25 -8.75
C THR A 80 12.87 -8.30 -7.23
N LEU A 81 13.59 -9.28 -6.66
CA LEU A 81 13.67 -9.46 -5.20
C LEU A 81 14.23 -8.23 -4.49
N ASP A 82 15.28 -7.64 -5.05
CA ASP A 82 15.93 -6.45 -4.50
C ASP A 82 15.02 -5.20 -4.50
N ALA A 83 14.08 -5.08 -5.45
CA ALA A 83 13.12 -3.97 -5.49
C ALA A 83 12.20 -3.94 -4.25
N TYR A 84 11.98 -5.10 -3.63
CA TYR A 84 11.23 -5.24 -2.39
C TYR A 84 12.09 -5.11 -1.13
N TYR A 85 13.39 -4.79 -1.27
CA TYR A 85 14.34 -4.67 -0.17
C TYR A 85 14.45 -5.98 0.64
N ILE A 86 14.40 -7.11 -0.07
CA ILE A 86 14.63 -8.44 0.51
C ILE A 86 16.14 -8.62 0.67
N LEU A 87 16.57 -8.87 1.90
CA LEU A 87 17.97 -9.03 2.29
C LEU A 87 18.30 -10.50 2.57
N GLU A 88 19.58 -10.76 2.84
CA GLU A 88 20.03 -12.10 3.24
C GLU A 88 19.29 -12.58 4.49
N ASN A 89 18.85 -13.83 4.49
CA ASN A 89 18.06 -14.48 5.54
C ASN A 89 16.62 -13.95 5.73
N ASP A 90 16.13 -13.08 4.86
CA ASP A 90 14.70 -12.74 4.84
C ASP A 90 13.84 -13.93 4.39
N THR A 91 12.61 -14.02 4.91
CA THR A 91 11.67 -15.09 4.58
C THR A 91 10.53 -14.55 3.72
N ILE A 92 10.39 -15.10 2.52
CA ILE A 92 9.24 -14.86 1.64
C ILE A 92 8.19 -15.94 1.92
N TYR A 93 6.94 -15.54 2.08
CA TYR A 93 5.84 -16.45 2.34
C TYR A 93 5.06 -16.72 1.06
N LEU A 94 5.11 -17.97 0.59
CA LEU A 94 4.25 -18.46 -0.49
C LEU A 94 2.95 -19.02 0.10
N ARG A 95 1.83 -18.56 -0.43
CA ARG A 95 0.47 -18.85 0.05
C ARG A 95 -0.38 -19.34 -1.11
N PHE A 96 -1.42 -20.09 -0.77
CA PHE A 96 -2.36 -20.65 -1.73
C PHE A 96 -3.79 -20.25 -1.33
N ALA A 97 -4.53 -19.62 -2.23
CA ALA A 97 -5.90 -19.17 -1.93
C ALA A 97 -6.83 -20.32 -1.51
N SER A 98 -6.61 -21.53 -2.02
CA SER A 98 -7.43 -22.71 -1.75
C SER A 98 -7.18 -23.34 -0.36
N LEU A 99 -6.04 -23.05 0.28
CA LEU A 99 -5.62 -23.74 1.52
C LEU A 99 -6.16 -23.11 2.81
N GLY A 100 -7.08 -22.15 2.70
CA GLY A 100 -7.84 -21.61 3.82
C GLY A 100 -7.18 -20.43 4.54
N LYS A 101 -7.71 -20.11 5.73
CA LYS A 101 -7.34 -18.89 6.45
C LYS A 101 -5.93 -18.96 7.03
N ILE A 102 -5.16 -17.92 6.77
CA ILE A 102 -3.82 -17.74 7.33
C ILE A 102 -3.93 -17.44 8.82
N CYS A 103 -3.09 -18.09 9.61
CA CYS A 103 -3.04 -17.87 11.06
C CYS A 103 -1.76 -17.18 11.52
N ASP A 104 -0.72 -17.16 10.67
CA ASP A 104 0.55 -16.49 10.96
C ASP A 104 0.48 -15.02 10.49
N PRO A 105 0.54 -14.03 11.40
CA PRO A 105 0.55 -12.62 11.04
C PRO A 105 1.66 -12.22 10.07
N TRP A 106 2.80 -12.91 10.10
CA TRP A 106 3.93 -12.59 9.23
C TRP A 106 3.71 -12.97 7.77
N ALA A 107 2.77 -13.88 7.52
CA ALA A 107 2.33 -14.29 6.20
C ALA A 107 1.08 -13.54 5.73
N MET A 108 0.55 -12.59 6.50
CA MET A 108 -0.65 -11.85 6.12
C MET A 108 -0.30 -10.60 5.30
N SER A 109 -1.18 -10.20 4.38
CA SER A 109 -1.12 -8.88 3.75
C SER A 109 -1.54 -7.78 4.73
N THR A 110 -1.25 -6.52 4.41
CA THR A 110 -1.69 -5.38 5.21
C THR A 110 -3.21 -5.32 5.37
N SER A 111 -4.00 -5.65 4.36
CA SER A 111 -5.47 -5.73 4.45
C SER A 111 -5.92 -6.78 5.44
N GLU A 112 -5.36 -7.99 5.34
CA GLU A 112 -5.71 -9.10 6.20
C GLU A 112 -5.38 -8.75 7.66
N LEU A 113 -4.18 -8.20 7.91
CA LEU A 113 -3.77 -7.70 9.22
C LEU A 113 -4.74 -6.66 9.77
N ARG A 114 -5.12 -5.68 8.94
CA ARG A 114 -6.06 -4.62 9.33
C ARG A 114 -7.46 -5.17 9.60
N ALA A 115 -7.94 -6.08 8.76
CA ALA A 115 -9.25 -6.70 8.92
C ALA A 115 -9.31 -7.53 10.22
N GLU A 116 -8.28 -8.33 10.50
CA GLU A 116 -8.18 -9.12 11.72
C GLU A 116 -8.04 -8.23 12.98
N LEU A 117 -7.32 -7.11 12.91
CA LEU A 117 -7.21 -6.15 14.01
C LEU A 117 -8.49 -5.35 14.24
N LYS A 118 -9.19 -4.96 13.16
CA LYS A 118 -10.50 -4.30 13.25
C LYS A 118 -11.56 -5.23 13.83
N ALA A 119 -11.57 -6.50 13.42
CA ALA A 119 -12.48 -7.52 13.97
C ALA A 119 -12.26 -7.78 15.48
N ARG A 120 -11.12 -7.36 16.02
CA ARG A 120 -10.76 -7.47 17.45
C ARG A 120 -10.77 -6.12 18.18
N ASP A 121 -11.31 -5.06 17.57
CA ASP A 121 -11.34 -3.69 18.10
C ASP A 121 -9.97 -3.18 18.58
N ALA A 122 -8.89 -3.62 17.94
CA ALA A 122 -7.50 -3.35 18.35
C ALA A 122 -6.69 -2.58 17.32
N TYR A 123 -7.33 -2.16 16.22
CA TYR A 123 -6.70 -1.41 15.14
C TYR A 123 -6.49 0.07 15.51
N GLU A 124 -5.29 0.59 15.23
CA GLU A 124 -4.94 2.01 15.34
C GLU A 124 -4.52 2.53 13.97
N ILE A 125 -4.84 3.79 13.70
CA ILE A 125 -4.54 4.48 12.44
C ILE A 125 -3.02 4.76 12.37
N ASN A 126 -2.45 4.81 11.15
CA ASN A 126 -1.04 5.15 10.91
C ASN A 126 0.00 4.15 11.45
N LEU A 127 -0.40 2.91 11.69
CA LEU A 127 0.55 1.83 11.98
C LEU A 127 1.19 1.30 10.70
N GLN A 128 2.51 1.16 10.74
CA GLN A 128 3.28 0.52 9.68
C GLN A 128 2.97 -0.99 9.60
N PRO A 129 3.16 -1.65 8.44
CA PRO A 129 2.90 -3.08 8.27
C PRO A 129 3.52 -3.95 9.37
N GLU A 130 4.77 -3.69 9.73
CA GLU A 130 5.49 -4.43 10.77
C GLU A 130 4.87 -4.24 12.15
N GLN A 131 4.36 -3.05 12.44
CA GLN A 131 3.66 -2.77 13.69
C GLN A 131 2.32 -3.50 13.75
N LEU A 132 1.60 -3.58 12.62
CA LEU A 132 0.37 -4.36 12.51
C LEU A 132 0.63 -5.85 12.76
N MET A 133 1.66 -6.43 12.12
CA MET A 133 2.06 -7.84 12.32
C MET A 133 2.37 -8.12 13.79
N GLN A 134 3.24 -7.33 14.42
CA GLN A 134 3.62 -7.51 15.82
C GLN A 134 2.42 -7.37 16.76
N ARG A 135 1.52 -6.41 16.49
CA ARG A 135 0.33 -6.19 17.30
C ARG A 135 -0.62 -7.39 17.22
N LEU A 136 -0.88 -7.89 16.02
CA LEU A 136 -1.73 -9.06 15.84
C LEU A 136 -1.09 -10.31 16.49
N GLN A 137 0.23 -10.51 16.32
CA GLN A 137 0.97 -11.59 16.97
C GLN A 137 0.79 -11.58 18.49
N ASN A 138 0.93 -10.40 19.10
CA ASN A 138 0.76 -10.24 20.54
C ASN A 138 -0.67 -10.58 21.00
N LEU A 139 -1.69 -10.22 20.22
CA LEU A 139 -3.08 -10.56 20.51
C LEU A 139 -3.33 -12.07 20.40
N ILE A 140 -2.88 -12.70 19.31
CA ILE A 140 -3.00 -14.14 19.10
C ILE A 140 -2.30 -14.92 20.22
N MET A 141 -1.09 -14.50 20.62
CA MET A 141 -0.38 -15.11 21.74
C MET A 141 -1.15 -14.97 23.06
N LYS A 142 -1.75 -13.80 23.31
CA LYS A 142 -2.57 -13.57 24.51
C LYS A 142 -3.84 -14.43 24.49
N GLU A 143 -4.55 -14.49 23.38
CA GLU A 143 -5.75 -15.31 23.21
C GLU A 143 -5.44 -16.81 23.40
N SER A 144 -4.35 -17.30 22.79
CA SER A 144 -3.90 -18.68 22.95
C SER A 144 -3.56 -19.01 24.41
N ARG A 145 -2.85 -18.10 25.10
CA ARG A 145 -2.55 -18.24 26.55
C ARG A 145 -3.82 -18.23 27.40
N MET A 146 -4.77 -17.33 27.11
CA MET A 146 -6.07 -17.28 27.81
C MET A 146 -6.87 -18.56 27.62
N ARG A 147 -6.89 -19.13 26.40
CA ARG A 147 -7.55 -20.43 26.14
C ARG A 147 -6.89 -21.55 26.92
N ARG A 148 -5.55 -21.60 26.97
CA ARG A 148 -4.81 -22.58 27.78
C ARG A 148 -5.11 -22.41 29.27
N LEU A 149 -5.17 -21.18 29.77
CA LEU A 149 -5.55 -20.90 31.16
C LEU A 149 -6.97 -21.40 31.47
N GLN A 150 -7.94 -21.11 30.60
CA GLN A 150 -9.32 -21.59 30.76
C GLN A 150 -9.40 -23.11 30.76
N GLN A 151 -8.64 -23.78 29.88
CA GLN A 151 -8.59 -25.23 29.82
C GLN A 151 -7.93 -25.85 31.06
N ALA A 152 -6.82 -25.29 31.53
CA ALA A 152 -6.13 -25.74 32.74
C ALA A 152 -6.99 -25.50 34.00
N THR A 153 -7.73 -24.39 34.05
CA THR A 153 -8.69 -24.09 35.12
C THR A 153 -9.83 -25.11 35.14
N ARG A 154 -10.36 -25.49 33.97
CA ARG A 154 -11.39 -26.54 33.84
C ARG A 154 -10.89 -27.93 34.22
N LYS A 155 -9.59 -28.18 34.11
CA LYS A 155 -8.95 -29.46 34.46
C LYS A 155 -8.39 -29.49 35.90
N GLU A 156 -8.58 -28.42 36.67
CA GLU A 156 -8.07 -28.26 38.04
C GLU A 156 -6.54 -28.41 38.18
N GLU A 157 -5.79 -28.11 37.12
CA GLU A 157 -4.32 -28.23 37.11
C GLU A 157 -3.67 -26.97 37.73
N VAL A 158 -3.71 -26.87 39.06
CA VAL A 158 -3.32 -25.67 39.84
C VAL A 158 -1.94 -25.13 39.50
N GLN A 159 -0.94 -26.01 39.28
CA GLN A 159 0.42 -25.59 38.95
C GLN A 159 0.52 -24.94 37.56
N GLN A 160 -0.20 -25.46 36.57
CA GLN A 160 -0.24 -24.87 35.22
C GLN A 160 -1.02 -23.54 35.19
N VAL A 161 -2.08 -23.44 35.99
CA VAL A 161 -2.82 -22.18 36.14
C VAL A 161 -1.90 -21.09 36.70
N GLN A 162 -1.10 -21.39 37.74
CA GLN A 162 -0.17 -20.44 38.33
C GLN A 162 0.96 -20.03 37.37
N SER A 163 1.50 -20.95 36.58
CA SER A 163 2.56 -20.61 35.62
C SER A 163 2.03 -19.73 34.47
N ILE A 164 0.88 -20.08 33.88
CA ILE A 164 0.26 -19.32 32.79
C ILE A 164 -0.18 -17.93 33.28
N ALA A 165 -0.73 -17.83 34.50
CA ALA A 165 -1.11 -16.55 35.08
C ALA A 165 0.09 -15.63 35.33
N LYS A 166 1.21 -16.17 35.83
CA LYS A 166 2.47 -15.42 35.98
C LYS A 166 3.00 -14.92 34.64
N GLU A 167 2.95 -15.75 33.59
CA GLU A 167 3.34 -15.33 32.23
C GLU A 167 2.45 -14.21 31.67
N LEU A 168 1.14 -14.25 31.91
CA LEU A 168 0.20 -13.20 31.49
C LEU A 168 0.44 -11.89 32.24
N ALA A 169 0.71 -11.96 33.55
CA ALA A 169 1.04 -10.79 34.37
C ALA A 169 2.35 -10.14 33.91
N LEU A 170 3.38 -10.94 33.61
CA LEU A 170 4.66 -10.44 33.08
C LEU A 170 4.47 -9.66 31.77
N LEU A 171 3.63 -10.16 30.86
CA LEU A 171 3.31 -9.47 29.60
C LEU A 171 2.53 -8.17 29.82
N GLN A 172 1.62 -8.13 30.79
CA GLN A 172 0.93 -6.88 31.17
C GLN A 172 1.91 -5.85 31.75
N GLN A 173 2.89 -6.29 32.53
CA GLN A 173 3.93 -5.42 33.09
C GLN A 173 4.94 -4.93 32.04
N GLN A 174 5.17 -5.71 30.97
CA GLN A 174 5.95 -5.24 29.82
C GLN A 174 5.23 -4.17 28.98
N ARG A 175 3.89 -4.06 29.07
CA ARG A 175 3.11 -3.00 28.41
C ARG A 175 3.20 -1.65 29.10
N SER A 176 3.36 -1.61 30.43
CA SER A 176 3.44 -0.33 31.17
C SER A 176 4.79 0.37 30.98
N LYS A 177 5.83 -0.36 30.55
CA LYS A 177 6.99 0.25 29.91
C LYS A 177 6.59 0.64 28.49
N LYS A 178 6.27 1.92 28.28
CA LYS A 178 6.18 2.54 26.93
C LYS A 178 7.47 2.19 26.18
N ARG A 179 7.45 1.13 25.39
CA ARG A 179 8.50 0.89 24.41
C ARG A 179 8.29 1.97 23.34
N GLN A 180 9.23 2.91 23.28
CA GLN A 180 9.38 3.82 22.16
C GLN A 180 9.68 2.96 20.93
N TYR A 181 8.63 2.51 20.24
CA TYR A 181 8.74 1.86 18.94
C TYR A 181 8.46 2.90 17.87
N LEU A 182 9.26 3.95 17.90
CA LEU A 182 9.20 5.04 16.95
C LEU A 182 10.63 5.40 16.59
N THR A 183 11.19 4.61 15.71
CA THR A 183 12.02 5.15 14.64
C THR A 183 11.83 4.23 13.44
N PRO A 184 11.42 4.73 12.26
CA PRO A 184 11.86 4.13 11.01
C PRO A 184 13.35 3.85 11.16
N SER A 185 13.85 2.70 10.69
CA SER A 185 15.30 2.44 10.74
C SER A 185 16.04 3.70 10.28
N ASP A 186 16.78 4.35 11.20
CA ASP A 186 17.56 5.57 10.92
C ASP A 186 18.72 5.29 9.93
N GLN A 187 18.85 4.04 9.47
CA GLN A 187 19.78 3.69 8.42
C GLN A 187 19.20 4.13 7.07
N PRO A 188 19.90 5.02 6.33
CA PRO A 188 19.53 5.31 4.96
C PRO A 188 19.55 3.99 4.19
N CYS A 189 18.37 3.54 3.78
CA CYS A 189 18.25 2.32 3.00
C CYS A 189 18.81 2.65 1.62
N GLU A 190 20.02 2.15 1.32
CA GLU A 190 20.63 2.34 0.01
C GLU A 190 19.70 1.77 -1.07
N ARG A 191 19.50 2.55 -2.12
CA ARG A 191 18.58 2.17 -3.19
C ARG A 191 19.13 0.92 -3.91
N PRO A 192 18.31 -0.14 -4.09
CA PRO A 192 18.70 -1.33 -4.82
C PRO A 192 19.18 -1.02 -6.24
N LEU A 193 20.07 -1.86 -6.77
CA LEU A 193 20.61 -1.68 -8.12
C LEU A 193 19.52 -1.76 -9.19
N SER A 194 18.49 -2.60 -9.03
CA SER A 194 17.34 -2.63 -9.94
C SER A 194 16.59 -1.30 -10.02
N LEU A 195 16.54 -0.56 -8.91
CA LEU A 195 15.86 0.72 -8.76
C LEU A 195 16.80 1.92 -8.97
N SER A 196 18.10 1.70 -9.19
CA SER A 196 19.10 2.74 -9.40
C SER A 196 18.81 3.66 -10.60
N LYS A 197 18.03 3.17 -11.58
CA LYS A 197 17.62 3.92 -12.78
C LYS A 197 16.58 5.02 -12.51
N TRP A 198 16.07 5.14 -11.29
CA TRP A 198 15.11 6.19 -10.97
C TRP A 198 15.73 7.58 -11.19
N LEU A 199 14.96 8.49 -11.81
CA LEU A 199 15.44 9.75 -12.38
C LEU A 199 16.15 10.67 -11.38
N PHE A 200 15.80 10.56 -10.10
CA PHE A 200 16.32 11.43 -9.05
C PHE A 200 17.10 10.60 -8.03
N ALA A 201 18.31 11.05 -7.69
CA ALA A 201 19.05 10.51 -6.56
C ALA A 201 18.25 10.71 -5.26
N PRO A 202 18.49 9.88 -4.22
CA PRO A 202 17.89 10.09 -2.90
C PRO A 202 18.12 11.53 -2.45
N CYS A 203 17.02 12.26 -2.23
CA CYS A 203 17.06 13.67 -1.86
C CYS A 203 15.90 13.96 -0.89
N PRO A 204 16.01 15.03 -0.08
CA PRO A 204 14.96 15.36 0.89
C PRO A 204 13.67 15.80 0.20
N ASN A 205 13.72 16.23 -1.06
CA ASN A 205 12.58 16.75 -1.81
C ASN A 205 11.48 15.70 -2.00
N ARG A 206 10.21 16.07 -1.78
CA ARG A 206 9.08 15.17 -2.01
C ARG A 206 8.74 15.05 -3.49
N THR A 207 8.48 13.83 -3.92
CA THR A 207 7.91 13.56 -5.25
C THR A 207 6.39 13.66 -5.20
N VAL A 208 5.81 14.32 -6.19
CA VAL A 208 4.37 14.46 -6.37
C VAL A 208 3.90 13.57 -7.51
N PHE A 209 2.87 12.77 -7.25
CA PHE A 209 2.15 11.99 -8.26
C PHE A 209 0.79 12.61 -8.51
N LEU A 210 0.48 12.87 -9.78
CA LEU A 210 -0.77 13.52 -10.19
C LEU A 210 -1.79 12.55 -10.84
N SER A 211 -1.30 11.43 -11.35
CA SER A 211 -2.09 10.45 -12.09
C SER A 211 -2.15 9.14 -11.31
N ILE A 212 -3.36 8.75 -10.90
CA ILE A 212 -3.58 7.51 -10.16
C ILE A 212 -3.30 6.27 -11.04
N ALA A 213 -3.63 6.33 -12.34
CA ALA A 213 -3.41 5.21 -13.25
C ALA A 213 -1.95 4.99 -13.60
N GLU A 214 -1.16 6.07 -13.74
CA GLU A 214 0.29 5.93 -13.94
C GLU A 214 0.96 5.40 -12.67
N LEU A 215 0.54 5.91 -11.51
CA LEU A 215 1.05 5.41 -10.24
C LEU A 215 0.71 3.93 -10.05
N GLU A 216 -0.52 3.49 -10.34
CA GLU A 216 -0.88 2.07 -10.18
C GLU A 216 -0.03 1.14 -11.07
N ARG A 217 0.31 1.57 -12.28
CA ARG A 217 1.18 0.77 -13.17
C ARG A 217 2.63 0.70 -12.68
N THR A 218 3.08 1.70 -11.93
CA THR A 218 4.52 1.90 -11.67
C THR A 218 4.90 1.89 -10.19
N TYR A 219 3.95 1.90 -9.24
CA TYR A 219 4.24 2.13 -7.82
C TYR A 219 5.25 1.15 -7.22
N GLN A 220 5.31 -0.09 -7.71
CA GLN A 220 6.27 -1.09 -7.23
C GLN A 220 7.70 -0.86 -7.76
N LEU A 221 7.81 -0.14 -8.88
CA LEU A 221 9.10 0.32 -9.42
C LEU A 221 9.53 1.65 -8.79
N VAL A 222 8.67 2.30 -8.00
CA VAL A 222 9.01 3.51 -7.28
C VAL A 222 9.85 3.14 -6.05
N PRO A 223 11.07 3.68 -5.91
CA PRO A 223 11.90 3.44 -4.74
C PRO A 223 11.18 3.78 -3.43
N ARG A 224 11.45 3.01 -2.37
CA ARG A 224 10.81 3.18 -1.06
C ARG A 224 11.04 4.58 -0.49
N ASP A 225 12.27 5.09 -0.61
CA ASP A 225 12.64 6.44 -0.18
C ASP A 225 11.82 7.54 -0.87
N VAL A 226 11.40 7.29 -2.11
CA VAL A 226 10.56 8.20 -2.88
C VAL A 226 9.09 8.01 -2.49
N LEU A 227 8.59 6.78 -2.53
CA LEU A 227 7.18 6.48 -2.34
C LEU A 227 6.72 6.81 -0.91
N GLU A 228 7.53 6.56 0.13
CA GLU A 228 7.15 6.82 1.53
C GLU A 228 6.95 8.31 1.83
N LEU A 229 7.72 9.19 1.20
CA LEU A 229 7.63 10.64 1.39
C LEU A 229 6.77 11.33 0.32
N ALA A 230 6.34 10.61 -0.72
CA ALA A 230 5.58 11.17 -1.83
C ALA A 230 4.22 11.74 -1.41
N LEU A 231 3.83 12.83 -2.10
CA LEU A 231 2.50 13.43 -2.05
C LEU A 231 1.68 12.95 -3.24
N LEU A 232 0.44 12.52 -2.98
CA LEU A 232 -0.46 11.98 -3.98
C LEU A 232 -1.62 12.95 -4.16
N ILE A 233 -1.75 13.58 -5.33
CA ILE A 233 -2.79 14.59 -5.60
C ILE A 233 -3.53 14.17 -6.86
N PHE A 234 -4.75 13.66 -6.73
CA PHE A 234 -5.45 13.03 -7.86
C PHE A 234 -6.70 13.80 -8.30
N ASP A 235 -6.92 13.93 -9.62
CA ASP A 235 -8.21 14.36 -10.19
C ASP A 235 -9.23 13.21 -10.17
N ALA A 236 -9.57 12.75 -8.98
CA ALA A 236 -10.53 11.67 -8.78
C ALA A 236 -11.32 11.89 -7.50
N GLU A 237 -12.53 11.32 -7.46
CA GLU A 237 -13.27 11.21 -6.20
C GLU A 237 -12.80 9.97 -5.46
N ARG A 238 -12.67 10.07 -4.14
CA ARG A 238 -12.33 8.93 -3.28
C ARG A 238 -13.26 7.73 -3.51
N LYS A 239 -14.57 7.97 -3.63
CA LYS A 239 -15.58 6.93 -3.87
C LYS A 239 -15.33 6.14 -5.14
N TRP A 240 -14.86 6.80 -6.19
CA TRP A 240 -14.56 6.16 -7.47
C TRP A 240 -13.46 5.11 -7.36
N VAL A 241 -12.52 5.33 -6.44
CA VAL A 241 -11.35 4.47 -6.25
C VAL A 241 -11.66 3.28 -5.33
N PHE A 242 -12.46 3.49 -4.27
CA PHE A 242 -12.67 2.50 -3.22
C PHE A 242 -14.00 1.75 -3.27
N ASP A 243 -15.03 2.27 -3.96
CA ASP A 243 -16.35 1.63 -3.98
C ASP A 243 -16.37 0.42 -4.91
N LYS A 244 -17.26 -0.54 -4.62
CA LYS A 244 -17.48 -1.71 -5.48
C LYS A 244 -18.33 -1.30 -6.69
N HIS A 245 -17.80 -1.51 -7.89
CA HIS A 245 -18.47 -1.13 -9.14
C HIS A 245 -19.26 -2.27 -9.75
N ASN A 246 -20.53 -2.01 -10.11
CA ASN A 246 -21.41 -2.97 -10.80
C ASN A 246 -21.03 -3.13 -12.28
N ILE A 247 -21.29 -4.31 -12.86
CA ILE A 247 -20.98 -4.64 -14.28
C ILE A 247 -21.57 -3.61 -15.27
N LEU A 248 -22.76 -3.06 -14.99
CA LEU A 248 -23.41 -2.05 -15.84
C LEU A 248 -22.72 -0.67 -15.77
N GLN A 249 -22.15 -0.30 -14.61
CA GLN A 249 -21.37 0.94 -14.47
C GLN A 249 -20.04 0.84 -15.24
N LYS A 250 -19.53 -0.38 -15.47
CA LYS A 250 -18.31 -0.63 -16.27
C LYS A 250 -18.46 -0.31 -17.76
N GLN A 251 -19.68 -0.21 -18.28
CA GLN A 251 -19.93 0.00 -19.72
C GLN A 251 -20.03 1.49 -20.11
N GLN A 252 -20.29 2.39 -19.16
CA GLN A 252 -20.58 3.80 -19.45
C GLN A 252 -19.45 4.78 -19.07
N PHE A 253 -18.42 4.33 -18.34
CA PHE A 253 -17.36 5.18 -17.78
C PHE A 253 -15.96 4.60 -18.07
N ASP A 254 -14.93 5.45 -18.15
CA ASP A 254 -13.54 5.03 -18.46
C ASP A 254 -12.96 4.20 -17.29
N TYR A 255 -13.27 2.91 -17.27
CA TYR A 255 -13.05 1.98 -16.15
C TYR A 255 -11.56 1.73 -15.81
N ARG A 256 -10.64 2.19 -16.66
CA ARG A 256 -9.18 2.11 -16.43
C ARG A 256 -8.74 2.75 -15.09
N TYR A 257 -9.59 3.57 -14.48
CA TYR A 257 -9.32 4.28 -13.23
C TYR A 257 -10.07 3.74 -12.00
N MET A 258 -10.72 2.57 -12.07
CA MET A 258 -11.69 2.13 -11.03
C MET A 258 -11.56 0.69 -10.55
N SER A 259 -10.60 -0.09 -11.05
CA SER A 259 -10.42 -1.51 -10.69
C SER A 259 -8.99 -1.80 -10.31
N PHE A 260 -8.55 -1.17 -9.24
CA PHE A 260 -7.18 -1.31 -8.78
C PHE A 260 -6.99 -2.61 -7.99
N GLU A 261 -5.76 -3.12 -8.04
CA GLU A 261 -5.33 -4.22 -7.19
C GLU A 261 -5.48 -3.85 -5.70
N GLN A 262 -5.83 -4.85 -4.89
CA GLN A 262 -6.13 -4.67 -3.47
C GLN A 262 -4.94 -4.06 -2.69
N ASP A 263 -3.71 -4.45 -3.04
CA ASP A 263 -2.49 -3.89 -2.43
C ASP A 263 -2.27 -2.41 -2.75
N PHE A 264 -2.61 -2.00 -3.96
CA PHE A 264 -2.52 -0.60 -4.37
C PHE A 264 -3.49 0.26 -3.56
N LEU A 265 -4.73 -0.20 -3.41
CA LEU A 265 -5.75 0.47 -2.59
C LEU A 265 -5.32 0.56 -1.12
N GLU A 266 -4.62 -0.44 -0.59
CA GLU A 266 -4.09 -0.40 0.77
C GLU A 266 -2.97 0.61 0.95
N MET A 267 -2.02 0.64 0.01
CA MET A 267 -0.98 1.66 -0.01
C MET A 267 -1.59 3.06 -0.02
N LEU A 268 -2.61 3.29 -0.87
CA LEU A 268 -3.36 4.54 -0.89
C LEU A 268 -4.07 4.83 0.43
N THR A 269 -4.66 3.82 1.07
CA THR A 269 -5.34 3.99 2.36
C THR A 269 -4.34 4.38 3.46
N LEU A 270 -3.17 3.73 3.52
CA LEU A 270 -2.12 4.08 4.48
C LEU A 270 -1.59 5.50 4.24
N LYS A 271 -1.46 5.89 2.97
CA LYS A 271 -1.06 7.25 2.59
C LYS A 271 -2.11 8.29 2.93
N GLU A 272 -3.39 7.97 2.77
CA GLU A 272 -4.51 8.83 3.12
C GLU A 272 -4.55 9.05 4.65
N GLU A 273 -4.39 7.99 5.43
CA GLU A 273 -4.30 8.06 6.89
C GLU A 273 -3.11 8.90 7.37
N ALA A 274 -1.99 8.83 6.64
CA ALA A 274 -0.80 9.63 6.89
C ALA A 274 -0.95 11.11 6.45
N GLY A 275 -2.10 11.49 5.88
CA GLY A 275 -2.36 12.85 5.40
C GLY A 275 -1.53 13.23 4.18
N MET A 276 -1.16 12.26 3.35
CA MET A 276 -0.32 12.47 2.14
C MET A 276 -1.10 12.34 0.83
N VAL A 277 -2.42 12.13 0.89
CA VAL A 277 -3.31 12.02 -0.27
C VAL A 277 -4.29 13.18 -0.29
N PHE A 278 -4.44 13.81 -1.45
CA PHE A 278 -5.45 14.81 -1.70
C PHE A 278 -6.31 14.40 -2.90
N TRP A 279 -7.63 14.37 -2.69
CA TRP A 279 -8.62 14.11 -3.72
C TRP A 279 -9.18 15.45 -4.21
N PHE A 280 -8.91 15.80 -5.47
CA PHE A 280 -9.35 17.08 -6.00
C PHE A 280 -10.86 17.14 -6.26
N ARG A 281 -11.51 15.99 -6.50
CA ARG A 281 -12.96 15.91 -6.67
C ARG A 281 -13.64 15.38 -5.39
N PRO A 282 -14.89 15.80 -5.12
CA PRO A 282 -15.81 16.53 -6.00
C PRO A 282 -15.66 18.06 -6.03
N GLN A 283 -14.98 18.67 -5.05
CA GLN A 283 -15.00 20.12 -4.81
C GLN A 283 -14.29 20.92 -5.91
N LYS A 284 -13.23 20.35 -6.51
CA LYS A 284 -12.36 21.02 -7.49
C LYS A 284 -11.82 22.36 -6.99
N SER A 285 -11.48 22.43 -5.70
CA SER A 285 -10.99 23.64 -5.05
C SER A 285 -9.47 23.64 -4.94
N TYR A 286 -8.85 24.66 -5.54
CA TYR A 286 -7.42 24.92 -5.39
C TYR A 286 -7.08 25.54 -4.03
N GLU A 287 -8.06 26.15 -3.35
CA GLU A 287 -7.94 26.65 -1.99
C GLU A 287 -7.77 25.49 -1.00
N GLU A 288 -8.56 24.43 -1.14
CA GLU A 288 -8.41 23.21 -0.33
C GLU A 288 -7.07 22.53 -0.60
N LEU A 289 -6.63 22.46 -1.86
CA LEU A 289 -5.31 21.93 -2.21
C LEU A 289 -4.18 22.78 -1.60
N SER A 290 -4.35 24.10 -1.59
CA SER A 290 -3.41 25.03 -0.97
C SER A 290 -3.32 24.83 0.55
N ALA A 291 -4.46 24.66 1.22
CA ALA A 291 -4.52 24.38 2.65
C ALA A 291 -3.91 23.02 2.99
N PHE A 292 -4.17 22.00 2.18
CA PHE A 292 -3.56 20.68 2.29
C PHE A 292 -2.03 20.77 2.28
N LEU A 293 -1.45 21.43 1.28
CA LEU A 293 0.02 21.59 1.20
C LEU A 293 0.57 22.37 2.40
N ALA A 294 -0.07 23.47 2.78
CA ALA A 294 0.35 24.29 3.92
C ALA A 294 0.30 23.56 5.27
N SER A 295 -0.45 22.44 5.36
CA SER A 295 -0.48 21.58 6.54
C SER A 295 0.70 20.60 6.64
N ILE A 296 1.47 20.44 5.55
CA ILE A 296 2.54 19.44 5.44
C ILE A 296 3.91 20.11 5.58
N GLY A 297 4.79 19.52 6.40
CA GLY A 297 6.18 19.94 6.54
C GLY A 297 7.01 19.67 5.27
N ASP A 298 7.76 20.69 4.83
CA ASP A 298 8.76 20.58 3.78
C ASP A 298 10.07 20.00 4.36
N PRO A 299 10.42 18.74 4.05
CA PRO A 299 11.65 18.12 4.51
C PRO A 299 12.93 18.80 3.99
N ALA A 300 12.88 19.49 2.84
CA ALA A 300 14.06 20.12 2.24
C ALA A 300 14.48 21.41 2.96
N VAL A 301 13.55 22.07 3.67
CA VAL A 301 13.76 23.38 4.29
C VAL A 301 13.82 23.29 5.83
N GLY A 302 13.93 22.08 6.38
CA GLY A 302 14.26 21.86 7.79
C GLY A 302 13.23 22.41 8.78
N GLY A 303 11.99 21.89 8.74
CA GLY A 303 10.96 22.18 9.74
C GLY A 303 9.99 23.31 9.39
N LYS A 304 10.06 23.85 8.17
CA LYS A 304 9.03 24.78 7.64
C LYS A 304 7.95 24.00 6.89
N TYR A 305 6.73 24.51 6.88
CA TYR A 305 5.64 23.98 6.07
C TYR A 305 5.75 24.46 4.62
N TYR A 306 5.14 23.73 3.69
CA TYR A 306 5.00 24.22 2.31
C TYR A 306 4.24 25.54 2.28
N GLN A 307 4.58 26.37 1.29
CA GLN A 307 3.91 27.63 1.05
C GLN A 307 2.54 27.40 0.42
N PRO A 308 1.55 28.25 0.74
CA PRO A 308 0.25 28.21 0.08
C PRO A 308 0.41 28.45 -1.42
N LEU A 309 -0.49 27.86 -2.20
CA LEU A 309 -0.49 28.00 -3.65
C LEU A 309 -0.71 29.44 -4.08
N ILE A 310 -0.08 29.80 -5.20
CA ILE A 310 -0.29 31.08 -5.86
C ILE A 310 -1.60 31.01 -6.63
N LEU A 311 -2.70 31.35 -5.96
CA LEU A 311 -4.05 31.31 -6.58
C LEU A 311 -4.46 32.63 -7.22
N LYS A 312 -3.87 33.75 -6.78
CA LYS A 312 -4.20 35.08 -7.32
C LYS A 312 -3.65 35.23 -8.74
N GLU A 313 -4.54 35.39 -9.72
CA GLU A 313 -4.19 35.59 -11.13
C GLU A 313 -3.23 36.76 -11.35
N SER A 314 -3.43 37.86 -10.60
CA SER A 314 -2.57 39.04 -10.68
C SER A 314 -1.11 38.73 -10.34
N ARG A 315 -0.84 37.76 -9.46
CA ARG A 315 0.53 37.31 -9.17
C ARG A 315 1.15 36.61 -10.37
N TRP A 316 0.41 35.75 -11.06
CA TRP A 316 0.91 35.05 -12.26
C TRP A 316 1.35 36.01 -13.37
N LEU A 317 0.69 37.16 -13.48
CA LEU A 317 1.09 38.19 -14.44
C LEU A 317 2.40 38.91 -14.07
N THR A 318 2.83 38.85 -12.81
CA THR A 318 4.05 39.48 -12.27
C THR A 318 5.24 38.52 -12.11
N LEU A 319 4.99 37.21 -12.18
CA LEU A 319 6.01 36.16 -12.08
C LEU A 319 6.75 36.04 -13.41
N CYS A 320 7.78 36.84 -13.70
CA CYS A 320 8.58 36.76 -14.94
C CYS A 320 9.85 37.64 -14.91
N GLY A 321 10.95 37.20 -15.53
CA GLY A 321 12.17 38.00 -15.83
C GLY A 321 12.13 38.87 -17.10
N GLU A 322 13.28 39.24 -17.68
CA GLU A 322 13.46 40.30 -18.73
C GLU A 322 12.57 40.17 -20.00
N ASN A 323 12.10 38.98 -20.36
CA ASN A 323 11.28 38.75 -21.58
C ASN A 323 9.87 38.17 -21.33
N GLY A 324 9.40 38.06 -20.08
CA GLY A 324 8.12 37.38 -19.83
C GLY A 324 8.21 35.84 -20.03
N TRP A 325 7.25 35.08 -19.50
CA TRP A 325 7.19 33.62 -19.62
C TRP A 325 6.97 33.15 -21.07
N GLU A 326 6.22 33.94 -21.84
CA GLU A 326 5.92 33.69 -23.25
C GLU A 326 6.95 34.34 -24.21
N GLY A 327 8.04 34.91 -23.69
CA GLY A 327 9.06 35.60 -24.51
C GLY A 327 8.62 36.96 -25.06
N LYS A 328 7.46 37.48 -24.63
CA LYS A 328 6.97 38.82 -24.98
C LYS A 328 7.33 39.83 -23.89
N VAL A 329 8.07 40.87 -24.26
CA VAL A 329 8.36 42.02 -23.40
C VAL A 329 7.05 42.74 -23.05
N ARG A 330 6.66 42.73 -21.77
CA ARG A 330 5.51 43.49 -21.27
C ARG A 330 5.94 44.90 -20.89
N HIS A 331 5.34 45.92 -21.48
CA HIS A 331 5.60 47.33 -21.17
C HIS A 331 4.75 47.85 -19.99
N ASP A 332 4.37 46.98 -19.05
CA ASP A 332 3.42 47.29 -17.98
C ASP A 332 4.05 47.93 -16.72
N GLY A 333 5.36 48.20 -16.75
CA GLY A 333 6.08 48.95 -15.70
C GLY A 333 6.19 48.24 -14.36
N ARG A 334 5.70 46.99 -14.23
CA ARG A 334 5.74 46.22 -12.98
C ARG A 334 7.13 45.63 -12.75
N LYS A 335 7.61 45.67 -11.51
CA LYS A 335 8.85 44.99 -11.11
C LYS A 335 8.70 43.48 -11.33
N ARG A 336 9.70 42.92 -12.00
CA ARG A 336 9.72 41.57 -12.54
C ARG A 336 10.54 40.65 -11.65
N ASP A 337 9.98 39.49 -11.28
CA ASP A 337 10.70 38.47 -10.51
C ASP A 337 11.51 37.59 -11.47
N THR A 338 12.82 37.81 -11.53
CA THR A 338 13.76 37.07 -12.38
C THR A 338 14.15 35.70 -11.83
N VAL A 339 13.79 35.39 -10.59
CA VAL A 339 14.17 34.13 -9.93
C VAL A 339 13.28 32.97 -10.37
N ARG A 340 12.05 33.26 -10.81
CA ARG A 340 10.99 32.27 -11.09
C ARG A 340 10.81 32.04 -12.58
N VAL A 341 11.49 31.01 -13.09
CA VAL A 341 11.48 30.59 -14.49
C VAL A 341 10.46 29.45 -14.69
N PRO A 342 9.68 29.45 -15.78
CA PRO A 342 8.72 28.39 -16.06
C PRO A 342 9.43 27.06 -16.34
N LYS A 343 8.87 25.94 -15.83
CA LYS A 343 9.50 24.61 -15.94
C LYS A 343 8.71 23.62 -16.82
N PHE A 344 7.39 23.60 -16.68
CA PHE A 344 6.47 22.67 -17.34
C PHE A 344 5.63 23.36 -18.41
N THR A 345 5.23 24.63 -18.21
CA THR A 345 4.54 25.42 -19.24
C THR A 345 5.03 26.86 -19.27
N LYS A 346 5.18 27.39 -20.49
CA LYS A 346 5.48 28.81 -20.73
C LYS A 346 4.21 29.68 -20.80
N SER A 347 3.02 29.07 -20.90
CA SER A 347 1.76 29.81 -21.02
C SER A 347 1.16 30.11 -19.66
N VAL A 348 1.16 31.40 -19.30
CA VAL A 348 0.46 31.89 -18.09
C VAL A 348 -1.05 31.74 -18.25
N VAL A 349 -1.55 31.97 -19.47
CA VAL A 349 -2.99 31.85 -19.78
C VAL A 349 -3.49 30.44 -19.48
N ARG A 350 -2.71 29.41 -19.80
CA ARG A 350 -3.06 28.02 -19.49
C ARG A 350 -3.20 27.77 -17.99
N VAL A 351 -2.29 28.31 -17.18
CA VAL A 351 -2.35 28.19 -15.71
C VAL A 351 -3.55 28.94 -15.14
N VAL A 352 -3.75 30.19 -15.56
CA VAL A 352 -4.86 31.04 -15.09
C VAL A 352 -6.21 30.46 -15.49
N SER A 353 -6.38 30.03 -16.75
CA SER A 353 -7.60 29.40 -17.24
C SER A 353 -7.92 28.11 -16.47
N ASN A 354 -6.90 27.29 -16.17
CA ASN A 354 -7.06 26.07 -15.38
C ASN A 354 -7.50 26.36 -13.93
N LEU A 355 -6.99 27.43 -13.32
CA LEU A 355 -7.43 27.91 -12.00
C LEU A 355 -8.89 28.39 -12.04
N GLN A 356 -9.25 29.20 -13.03
CA GLN A 356 -10.60 29.76 -13.20
C GLN A 356 -11.66 28.69 -13.47
N SER A 357 -11.33 27.70 -14.31
CA SER A 357 -12.25 26.65 -14.70
C SER A 357 -12.38 25.53 -13.65
N GLY A 358 -11.51 25.50 -12.64
CA GLY A 358 -11.37 24.37 -11.71
C GLY A 358 -11.00 23.07 -12.43
N SER A 359 -10.37 23.15 -13.61
CA SER A 359 -9.87 21.98 -14.32
C SER A 359 -8.59 21.47 -13.68
N PHE A 360 -8.21 20.22 -13.96
CA PHE A 360 -6.99 19.60 -13.43
C PHE A 360 -6.06 19.19 -14.57
N ASP A 361 -5.65 20.16 -15.38
CA ASP A 361 -4.63 19.92 -16.41
C ASP A 361 -3.27 19.68 -15.76
N TYR A 362 -2.73 18.46 -15.90
CA TYR A 362 -1.49 18.06 -15.23
C TYR A 362 -0.33 19.01 -15.48
N VAL A 363 -0.18 19.58 -16.68
CA VAL A 363 0.93 20.50 -16.98
C VAL A 363 0.76 21.81 -16.21
N ALA A 364 -0.44 22.38 -16.19
CA ALA A 364 -0.75 23.59 -15.44
C ALA A 364 -0.61 23.37 -13.92
N VAL A 365 -1.08 22.22 -13.41
CA VAL A 365 -0.98 21.86 -11.99
C VAL A 365 0.47 21.64 -11.56
N LYS A 366 1.29 20.95 -12.36
CA LYS A 366 2.75 20.79 -12.11
C LYS A 366 3.42 22.16 -11.99
N GLU A 367 3.11 23.09 -12.89
CA GLU A 367 3.65 24.45 -12.85
C GLU A 367 3.18 25.23 -11.61
N LEU A 368 1.89 25.19 -11.29
CA LEU A 368 1.31 25.81 -10.10
C LEU A 368 2.00 25.34 -8.82
N LEU A 369 2.16 24.02 -8.68
CA LEU A 369 2.80 23.39 -7.54
C LEU A 369 4.29 23.77 -7.46
N PHE A 370 5.01 23.70 -8.58
CA PHE A 370 6.44 24.01 -8.63
C PHE A 370 6.75 25.48 -8.34
N GLN A 371 6.00 26.41 -8.94
CA GLN A 371 6.22 27.83 -8.67
C GLN A 371 5.89 28.18 -7.21
N SER A 372 4.85 27.58 -6.64
CA SER A 372 4.50 27.82 -5.24
C SER A 372 5.55 27.20 -4.30
N ASN A 373 6.04 26.00 -4.63
CA ASN A 373 6.96 25.20 -3.82
C ASN A 373 8.04 24.54 -4.71
N PRO A 374 9.18 25.22 -4.98
CA PRO A 374 10.21 24.75 -5.91
C PRO A 374 10.96 23.49 -5.46
N THR A 375 10.84 23.13 -4.19
CA THR A 375 11.39 21.89 -3.59
C THR A 375 10.61 20.65 -4.02
N LEU A 376 9.39 20.79 -4.56
CA LEU A 376 8.61 19.67 -5.08
C LEU A 376 9.21 19.15 -6.39
N ILE A 377 9.33 17.83 -6.47
CA ILE A 377 9.71 17.09 -7.67
C ILE A 377 8.47 16.36 -8.18
N PHE A 378 8.40 16.08 -9.49
CA PHE A 378 7.25 15.46 -10.11
C PHE A 378 7.65 14.14 -10.73
N ALA A 379 6.83 13.12 -10.53
CA ALA A 379 7.02 11.84 -11.16
C ALA A 379 6.96 11.98 -12.70
N PRO A 380 7.74 11.17 -13.44
CA PRO A 380 7.59 11.09 -14.88
C PRO A 380 6.17 10.63 -15.22
N THR A 381 5.51 11.41 -16.07
CA THR A 381 4.23 11.08 -16.72
C THR A 381 4.51 10.37 -18.03
#